data_AF-D3ALU0-F1
#
_entry.id   AF-D3ALU0-F1
#
_cell.length_a   1.000
_cell.length_b   1.000
_cell.length_c   1.000
_cell.angle_alpha   90.00
_cell.angle_beta   90.00
_cell.angle_gamma   90.00
#
_symmetry.space_group_name_H-M   'P 1'
#
loop_
_entity.id
_entity.type
_entity.pdbx_description
1 polymer ?
#
loop_
_entity_poly.entity_id
_entity_poly.type
_entity_poly.pdbx_seq_one_letter_code
_entity_poly.pdbx_strand_id
1 'polypeptide(L)' 'MIAAAKRARQIIGGAESDLPTAGKKPLSVAVEELYDGDVKILSEADATEEDD' A
#
# COMPACT_ATOMS: atom_id res chain seq x y z
N MET A 1 -11.71 5.35 1.05
CA MET A 1 -10.79 5.10 2.18
C MET A 1 -10.77 3.62 2.58
N ILE A 2 -10.51 2.70 1.63
CA ILE A 2 -10.40 1.26 1.93
C ILE A 2 -9.00 0.74 1.54
N ALA A 3 -8.45 1.21 0.41
CA ALA A 3 -7.11 0.86 -0.03
C ALA A 3 -6.01 1.22 0.98
N ALA A 4 -5.94 2.46 1.47
CA ALA A 4 -4.96 2.87 2.48
C ALA A 4 -5.08 2.03 3.77
N ALA A 5 -6.29 1.62 4.17
CA ALA A 5 -6.48 0.74 5.32
C ALA A 5 -5.99 -0.69 5.04
N LYS A 6 -6.21 -1.21 3.83
CA LYS A 6 -5.68 -2.51 3.39
C LYS A 6 -4.15 -2.49 3.34
N ARG A 7 -3.55 -1.43 2.78
CA ARG A 7 -2.10 -1.24 2.73
C ARG A 7 -1.48 -1.08 4.12
N ALA A 8 -2.10 -0.32 5.02
CA ALA A 8 -1.65 -0.19 6.40
C ALA A 8 -1.60 -1.55 7.11
N ARG A 9 -2.56 -2.45 6.85
CA ARG A 9 -2.54 -3.82 7.38
C ARG A 9 -1.39 -4.66 6.80
N GLN A 10 -1.03 -4.46 5.53
CA GLN A 10 0.14 -5.11 4.93
C GLN A 10 1.44 -4.66 5.62
N ILE A 11 1.60 -3.36 5.87
CA ILE A 11 2.75 -2.79 6.60
C ILE A 11 2.83 -3.37 8.03
N ILE A 12 1.70 -3.48 8.72
CA ILE A 12 1.64 -4.13 10.05
C ILE A 12 2.03 -5.61 9.96
N GLY A 13 1.69 -6.29 8.85
CA GLY A 13 2.08 -7.66 8.56
C GLY A 13 3.56 -7.84 8.16
N GLY A 14 4.36 -6.76 8.16
CA GLY A 14 5.77 -6.80 7.81
C GLY A 14 6.06 -6.64 6.32
N ALA A 15 5.07 -6.20 5.52
CA ALA A 15 5.33 -5.82 4.14
C ALA A 15 6.30 -4.62 4.09
N GLU A 16 7.23 -4.68 3.15
CA GLU A 16 8.20 -3.62 2.93
C GLU A 16 7.52 -2.37 2.35
N SER A 17 8.03 -1.21 2.73
CA SER A 17 7.54 0.10 2.31
C SER A 17 8.75 0.92 1.89
N ASP A 18 8.60 1.63 0.77
CA ASP A 18 9.63 2.52 0.24
C ASP A 18 9.76 3.81 1.08
N LEU A 19 8.79 4.04 1.98
CA LEU A 19 8.79 5.15 2.91
C LEU A 19 9.39 4.76 4.27
N PRO A 20 10.02 5.71 4.97
CA PRO A 20 10.48 5.49 6.35
C PRO A 20 9.31 5.13 7.28
N THR A 21 9.30 3.89 7.78
CA THR A 21 8.25 3.39 8.67
C THR A 21 8.54 3.61 10.15
N ALA A 22 9.80 3.86 10.52
CA ALA A 22 10.22 4.02 11.90
C ALA A 22 9.55 5.25 12.55
N GLY A 23 8.76 5.00 13.60
CA GLY A 23 8.06 6.05 14.37
C GLY A 23 6.82 6.63 13.70
N LYS A 24 6.49 6.25 12.45
CA LYS A 24 5.25 6.65 11.78
C LYS A 24 4.14 5.62 12.04
N LYS A 25 2.90 6.09 12.12
CA LYS A 25 1.74 5.18 12.18
C LYS A 25 1.57 4.50 10.82
N PRO A 26 1.31 3.18 10.77
CA PRO A 26 1.17 2.45 9.49
C PRO A 26 0.13 3.06 8.54
N LEU A 27 -0.94 3.62 9.10
CA LEU A 27 -1.97 4.29 8.30
C LEU A 27 -1.48 5.59 7.65
N SER A 28 -0.60 6.36 8.32
CA SER A 28 -0.01 7.56 7.73
C SER A 28 0.90 7.21 6.58
N VAL A 29 1.74 6.18 6.73
CA VAL A 29 2.62 5.68 5.67
C VAL A 29 1.80 5.21 4.46
N ALA A 30 0.78 4.39 4.68
CA ALA A 30 -0.07 3.89 3.60
C ALA A 30 -0.87 4.98 2.86
N VAL A 31 -1.10 6.13 3.51
CA VAL A 31 -1.72 7.29 2.86
C VAL A 31 -0.70 8.04 2.02
N GLU A 32 0.51 8.26 2.53
CA GLU A 32 1.62 8.87 1.77
C GLU A 32 1.92 8.04 0.50
N GLU A 33 2.12 6.72 0.61
CA GLU A 33 2.37 5.85 -0.56
C GLU A 33 1.24 5.89 -1.60
N LEU A 34 -0.01 6.05 -1.16
CA LEU A 34 -1.15 6.14 -2.07
C LEU A 34 -1.23 7.52 -2.75
N TYR A 35 -0.82 8.59 -2.05
CA TYR A 35 -0.77 9.94 -2.61
C TYR A 35 0.39 10.11 -3.59
N ASP A 36 1.56 9.55 -3.25
CA ASP A 36 2.77 9.60 -4.07
C ASP A 36 2.66 8.67 -5.30
N GLY A 37 1.73 7.70 -5.25
CA GLY A 37 1.44 6.78 -6.35
C GLY A 37 2.30 5.51 -6.33
N ASP A 38 3.09 5.32 -5.27
CA ASP A 38 3.92 4.14 -5.02
C ASP A 38 3.07 2.86 -4.89
N VAL A 39 1.82 2.99 -4.43
CA VAL A 39 0.87 1.88 -4.31
C VAL A 39 -0.33 2.11 -5.22
N LYS A 40 -0.51 1.21 -6.20
CA LYS A 40 -1.71 1.16 -7.04
C LYS A 40 -2.79 0.27 -6.46
N ILE A 41 -4.04 0.71 -6.64
CA ILE A 41 -5.22 -0.08 -6.32
C ILE A 41 -5.61 -0.84 -7.58
N LEU A 42 -5.23 -2.10 -7.67
CA LEU A 42 -5.70 -2.99 -8.72
C LEU A 42 -7.01 -3.64 -8.29
N SER A 43 -7.97 -3.73 -9.21
CA SER A 43 -9.14 -4.57 -9.02
C SER A 43 -8.77 -6.04 -9.27
N GLU A 44 -9.55 -6.98 -8.75
CA GLU A 44 -9.31 -8.42 -9.00
C GLU A 44 -9.35 -8.78 -10.48
N ALA A 45 -10.02 -7.98 -11.32
CA ALA A 45 -10.02 -8.14 -12.77
C ALA A 45 -8.69 -7.68 -13.41
N ASP A 46 -8.10 -6.59 -12.92
CA ASP A 46 -6.85 -6.03 -13.44
C ASP A 46 -5.61 -6.84 -13.00
N ALA A 47 -5.68 -7.53 -11.86
CA ALA A 47 -4.57 -8.32 -11.33
C ALA A 47 -4.21 -9.56 -12.18
N THR A 48 -5.05 -9.92 -13.16
CA THR A 48 -4.90 -11.09 -14.03
C THR A 48 -4.21 -10.81 -15.37
N GLU A 49 -3.86 -9.55 -15.69
CA GLU A 49 -3.33 -9.17 -17.02
C GLU A 49 -1.87 -8.69 -17.04
N GLU A 50 -1.08 -8.90 -15.99
CA GLU A 50 0.36 -8.52 -15.95
C GLU A 50 1.32 -9.74 -15.82
N ASP A 51 1.07 -10.81 -16.57
CA ASP A 51 2.02 -11.93 -16.77
C ASP A 51 2.02 -12.33 -18.28
N ASP A 52 2.66 -11.53 -19.14
CA ASP A 52 3.09 -11.91 -20.51
C ASP A 52 4.36 -11.15 -20.93
#